data_AF-A0A392W384-F1
#
_entry.id   AF-A0A392W384-F1
#
_cell.length_a   1.000
_cell.length_b   1.000
_cell.length_c   1.000
_cell.angle_alpha   90.00
_cell.angle_beta   90.00
_cell.angle_gamma   90.00
#
_symmetry.space_group_name_H-M   'P 1'
#
loop_
_entity.id
_entity.type
_entity.pdbx_description
1 polymer ?
#
loop_
_entity_poly.entity_id
_entity_poly.type
_entity_poly.pdbx_seq_one_letter_code
_entity_poly.pdbx_strand_id
1 'polypeptide(L)' 'MRCLDEHKVLLGSYVLHDEADHWWGNANQRLGAYGAVITWARFKREFL' A
#
# COMPACT_ATOMS: atom_id res chain seq x y z
N MET A 1 23.24 20.27 8.64
CA MET A 1 22.00 19.65 9.15
C MET A 1 22.14 18.14 8.98
N ARG A 2 22.44 17.38 10.04
CA ARG A 2 22.58 15.91 9.93
C ARG A 2 21.22 15.30 10.23
N CYS A 3 20.60 14.69 9.22
CA CYS A 3 19.38 13.92 9.43
C CYS A 3 19.75 12.65 10.21
N LEU A 4 19.28 12.55 11.46
CA LEU A 4 19.47 11.36 12.31
C LEU A 4 18.73 10.17 11.67
N ASP A 5 19.28 8.96 11.77
CA ASP A 5 18.69 7.79 11.11
C ASP A 5 17.26 7.51 11.59
N GLU A 6 16.92 7.87 12.83
CA GLU A 6 15.55 7.85 13.34
C GLU A 6 14.57 8.68 12.50
N HIS A 7 14.98 9.87 12.04
CA HIS A 7 14.13 10.72 11.19
C HIS A 7 13.98 10.14 9.79
N LYS A 8 15.01 9.45 9.27
CA LYS A 8 14.93 8.76 7.98
C LYS A 8 13.99 7.56 8.06
N VAL A 9 14.05 6.80 9.15
CA VAL A 9 13.12 5.67 9.39
C VAL A 9 11.69 6.18 9.53
N LEU A 10 11.47 7.26 10.29
CA LEU A 10 10.16 7.87 10.44
C LEU A 10 9.61 8.35 9.09
N LEU A 11 10.40 9.10 8.32
CA LEU A 11 9.99 9.61 7.01
C LEU A 11 9.75 8.46 6.02
N GLY A 12 10.62 7.46 6.00
CA GLY A 12 10.45 6.26 5.16
C GLY A 12 9.17 5.50 5.51
N SER A 13 8.85 5.34 6.80
CA SER A 13 7.61 4.69 7.22
C SER A 13 6.36 5.46 6.77
N TYR A 14 6.41 6.79 6.80
CA TYR A 14 5.30 7.63 6.34
C TYR A 14 5.12 7.54 4.82
N VAL A 15 6.22 7.59 4.06
CA VAL A 15 6.18 7.45 2.60
C VAL A 15 5.66 6.07 2.20
N LEU A 16 6.13 5.00 2.84
CA LEU A 16 5.63 3.64 2.58
C LEU A 16 4.14 3.49 2.91
N HIS A 17 3.65 4.18 3.94
CA HIS A 17 2.24 4.20 4.28
C HIS A 17 1.41 4.88 3.18
N ASP A 18 1.83 6.07 2.73
CA ASP A 18 1.18 6.82 1.66
C ASP A 18 1.16 6.04 0.34
N GLU A 19 2.29 5.43 -0.03
CA GLU A 19 2.40 4.60 -1.23
C GLU A 19 1.51 3.35 -1.15
N ALA A 20 1.42 2.71 0.02
CA ALA A 20 0.56 1.55 0.23
C ALA A 20 -0.93 1.92 0.16
N ASP A 21 -1.33 3.05 0.72
CA ASP A 21 -2.71 3.55 0.63
C ASP A 21 -3.08 3.91 -0.82
N HIS A 22 -2.19 4.59 -1.53
CA HIS A 22 -2.39 4.93 -2.93
C HIS A 22 -2.49 3.69 -3.82
N TRP A 23 -1.58 2.71 -3.64
CA TRP A 23 -1.66 1.42 -4.33
C TRP A 23 -2.97 0.70 -4.04
N TRP A 24 -3.39 0.66 -2.77
CA TRP A 24 -4.61 -0.05 -2.37
C TRP A 24 -5.86 0.55 -2.97
N GLY A 25 -5.97 1.88 -3.07
CA GLY A 25 -7.10 2.54 -3.73
C GLY A 25 -7.31 2.06 -5.17
N ASN A 26 -6.23 1.89 -5.94
CA ASN A 26 -6.27 1.37 -7.30
C ASN A 26 -6.52 -0.15 -7.34
N ALA A 27 -5.83 -0.92 -6.50
CA ALA A 27 -5.99 -2.37 -6.43
C ALA A 27 -7.42 -2.78 -6.01
N ASN A 28 -8.00 -2.06 -5.06
CA ASN A 28 -9.36 -2.31 -4.57
C ASN A 28 -10.41 -2.08 -5.68
N GLN A 29 -10.26 -1.05 -6.51
CA GLN A 29 -11.14 -0.85 -7.67
C GLN A 29 -11.02 -1.99 -8.68
N ARG A 30 -9.81 -2.42 -9.02
CA ARG A 30 -9.57 -3.49 -9.98
C ARG A 30 -10.07 -4.85 -9.49
N LEU A 31 -9.84 -5.15 -8.21
CA LEU A 31 -10.21 -6.41 -7.60
C LEU A 31 -11.72 -6.49 -7.31
N GLY A 32 -12.32 -5.37 -6.89
CA GLY A 32 -13.75 -5.24 -6.58
C GLY A 32 -14.63 -4.83 -7.77
N ALA A 33 -14.06 -4.71 -8.97
CA ALA A 33 -14.81 -4.38 -10.18
C ALA A 33 -16.03 -5.30 -10.35
N TYR A 34 -17.14 -4.72 -10.82
CA TYR A 34 -18.41 -5.42 -11.03
C TYR A 34 -19.02 -6.06 -9.77
N GLY A 35 -18.68 -5.56 -8.57
CA GLY A 35 -19.19 -6.08 -7.30
C GLY A 35 -18.55 -7.41 -6.90
N ALA A 36 -17.38 -7.75 -7.46
CA ALA A 36 -16.67 -8.98 -7.12
C ALA A 36 -16.16 -8.93 -5.67
N VAL A 37 -16.37 -10.01 -4.92
CA VAL A 37 -15.79 -10.16 -3.59
C VAL A 37 -14.27 -10.34 -3.72
N ILE A 38 -13.53 -9.49 -3.01
CA ILE A 38 -12.06 -9.59 -2.95
C ILE A 38 -11.70 -10.70 -1.97
N THR A 39 -11.35 -11.87 -2.50
CA THR A 39 -10.86 -12.98 -1.67
C THR A 39 -9.39 -12.76 -1.29
N TRP A 40 -8.97 -13.34 -0.15
CA TRP A 40 -7.59 -13.27 0.31
C TRP A 40 -6.57 -13.81 -0.72
N ALA A 41 -6.94 -14.85 -1.47
CA ALA A 41 -6.09 -15.39 -2.53
C ALA A 41 -5.89 -14.39 -3.68
N ARG A 42 -6.93 -13.64 -4.06
CA ARG A 42 -6.85 -12.61 -5.10
C ARG A 42 -6.06 -11.39 -4.64
N PHE A 43 -6.27 -10.97 -3.39
CA PHE A 43 -5.47 -9.93 -2.76
C PHE A 43 -3.98 -10.26 -2.82
N LYS A 44 -3.57 -11.44 -2.33
CA LYS A 44 -2.17 -11.85 -2.34
C LYS A 44 -1.55 -11.91 -3.73
N ARG A 45 -2.31 -12.30 -4.76
CA ARG A 45 -1.82 -12.33 -6.14
C ARG A 45 -1.55 -10.95 -6.73
N GLU A 46 -2.26 -9.93 -6.26
CA GLU A 46 -2.10 -8.55 -6.75
C GLU A 46 -1.08 -7.76 -5.93
N PHE A 47 -0.86 -8.16 -4.67
CA PHE A 47 0.09 -7.53 -3.75
C PHE A 47 1.53 -8.08 -3.89
N LEU A 48 1.70 -9.36 -4.20
CA LEU A 48 2.99 -10.05 -4.36
C LEU A 48 3.44 -10.07 -5.82
#